data_AF-A0A2E6UVK2-F1
#
_entry.id   AF-A0A2E6UVK2-F1
#
_cell.length_a   1.000
_cell.length_b   1.000
_cell.length_c   1.000
_cell.angle_alpha   90.00
_cell.angle_beta   90.00
_cell.angle_gamma   90.00
#
_symmetry.space_group_name_H-M   'P 1'
#
loop_
_entity.id
_entity.type
_entity.pdbx_description
1 polymer ?
#
loop_
_entity_poly.entity_id
_entity_poly.type
_entity_poly.pdbx_seq_one_letter_code
_entity_poly.pdbx_strand_id
1 'polypeptide(L)' 'MENTSFWLLVAIMQPLLYFISLEYFGQIVAIAIPWSILILFLIWMWASGKNPFASDEEE' A
#
# COMPACT_ATOMS: atom_id res chain seq x y z
N MET A 1 8.14 -10.09 -14.89
CA MET A 1 9.28 -10.34 -13.97
C MET A 1 10.00 -9.07 -13.53
N GLU A 2 9.98 -7.97 -14.31
CA GLU A 2 10.64 -6.71 -13.94
C GLU A 2 10.09 -6.07 -12.65
N ASN A 3 8.79 -6.21 -12.40
CA ASN A 3 8.16 -5.58 -11.24
C ASN A 3 8.41 -6.36 -9.94
N THR A 4 8.69 -7.67 -10.00
CA THR A 4 8.77 -8.53 -8.81
C THR A 4 9.89 -8.08 -7.87
N SER A 5 11.07 -7.74 -8.41
CA SER A 5 12.18 -7.21 -7.63
C SER A 5 11.87 -5.85 -7.01
N PHE A 6 11.14 -5.00 -7.73
CA PHE A 6 10.68 -3.70 -7.24
C PHE A 6 9.69 -3.86 -6.07
N TRP A 7 8.69 -4.75 -6.21
CA TRP A 7 7.74 -5.08 -5.15
C TRP A 7 8.43 -5.65 -3.91
N LEU A 8 9.45 -6.48 -4.08
CA LEU A 8 10.23 -7.05 -2.98
C LEU A 8 11.02 -5.96 -2.24
N LEU A 9 11.60 -5.01 -2.97
CA LEU A 9 12.26 -3.83 -2.40
C LEU A 9 11.27 -2.96 -1.59
N VAL A 10 10.10 -2.67 -2.14
CA VAL A 10 9.04 -1.91 -1.45
C VAL A 10 8.58 -2.63 -0.18
N ALA A 11 8.43 -3.96 -0.24
CA ALA A 11 8.04 -4.76 0.91
C ALA A 11 9.10 -4.75 2.03
N ILE A 12 10.39 -4.70 1.69
CA ILE A 12 11.49 -4.57 2.67
C ILE A 12 11.59 -3.13 3.22
N MET A 13 11.31 -2.12 2.39
CA MET A 13 11.36 -0.71 2.82
C MET A 13 10.19 -0.32 3.72
N GLN A 14 9.02 -0.96 3.57
CA GLN A 14 7.84 -0.73 4.40
C GLN A 14 8.09 -0.84 5.92
N PRO A 15 8.68 -1.92 6.46
CA PRO A 15 8.96 -2.03 7.89
C PRO A 15 10.00 -1.00 8.37
N LEU A 16 11.00 -0.66 7.54
CA LEU A 16 11.98 0.39 7.88
C LEU A 16 11.28 1.75 8.04
N LEU A 17 10.42 2.12 7.09
CA LEU A 17 9.64 3.35 7.17
C LEU A 17 8.67 3.37 8.36
N TYR A 18 8.12 2.21 8.74
CA TYR A 18 7.27 2.08 9.92
C TYR A 18 8.05 2.37 11.21
N PHE A 19 9.23 1.77 11.39
CA PHE A 19 10.05 2.01 12.58
C PHE A 19 10.54 3.45 12.67
N ILE A 20 10.96 4.05 11.55
CA ILE A 20 11.30 5.47 11.50
C ILE A 20 10.09 6.32 11.90
N SER A 21 8.92 6.05 11.32
CA SER A 21 7.71 6.83 11.64
C SER A 21 7.30 6.67 13.11
N LEU A 22 7.50 5.49 13.69
CA LEU A 22 7.20 5.21 15.10
C LEU A 22 8.10 6.03 16.03
N GLU A 23 9.41 6.09 15.73
CA GLU A 23 10.41 6.85 16.49
C GLU A 23 10.10 8.37 16.49
N TYR A 24 9.80 8.93 15.32
CA TYR A 24 9.67 10.38 15.15
C TYR A 24 8.27 10.93 15.41
N PHE A 25 7.22 10.15 15.15
CA PHE A 25 5.84 10.64 15.14
C PHE A 25 4.88 9.81 16.01
N GLY A 26 5.35 8.67 16.54
CA GLY A 26 4.54 7.76 17.33
C GLY A 26 3.63 6.86 16.51
N GLN A 27 2.96 5.95 17.22
CA GLN A 27 2.26 4.81 16.63
C GLN A 27 1.10 5.21 15.71
N ILE A 28 0.38 6.29 16.04
CA ILE A 28 -0.76 6.76 15.25
C ILE A 28 -0.31 7.18 13.83
N VAL A 29 0.76 7.96 13.74
CA VAL A 29 1.26 8.45 12.44
C VAL A 29 1.92 7.32 11.66
N ALA A 30 2.67 6.44 12.34
CA ALA A 30 3.30 5.28 11.73
C ALA A 30 2.29 4.33 11.06
N ILE A 31 1.08 4.23 11.61
CA ILE A 31 -0.02 3.45 11.03
C ILE A 31 -0.76 4.29 9.97
N ALA A 32 -1.02 5.57 10.22
CA ALA A 32 -1.80 6.41 9.31
C ALA A 32 -1.15 6.55 7.91
N ILE A 33 0.18 6.61 7.81
CA ILE A 33 0.90 6.76 6.54
C ILE A 33 0.63 5.59 5.57
N PRO A 34 0.91 4.32 5.91
CA PRO A 34 0.64 3.19 5.00
C PRO A 34 -0.85 3.03 4.69
N TRP A 35 -1.73 3.29 5.67
CA TRP A 35 -3.18 3.24 5.45
C TRP A 35 -3.65 4.33 4.48
N SER A 36 -3.11 5.55 4.57
CA SER A 36 -3.44 6.64 3.64
C SER A 36 -3.03 6.30 2.21
N ILE A 37 -1.84 5.73 2.02
CA ILE A 37 -1.35 5.30 0.71
C ILE A 37 -2.26 4.20 0.14
N LEU A 38 -2.64 3.22 0.97
CA LEU A 38 -3.52 2.12 0.56
C LEU A 38 -4.92 2.64 0.17
N ILE A 39 -5.50 3.56 0.94
CA ILE A 39 -6.80 4.18 0.62
C ILE A 39 -6.72 4.97 -0.68
N LEU A 40 -5.69 5.80 -0.88
CA LEU A 40 -5.51 6.56 -2.11
C LEU A 40 -5.34 5.65 -3.33
N PHE A 41 -4.60 4.54 -3.17
CA PHE A 41 -4.43 3.54 -4.21
C PHE A 41 -5.76 2.86 -4.58
N LEU A 42 -6.58 2.49 -3.60
CA LEU A 42 -7.91 1.92 -3.84
C LEU A 42 -8.84 2.92 -4.55
N ILE A 43 -8.86 4.18 -4.12
CA ILE A 43 -9.63 5.25 -4.78
C ILE A 43 -9.17 5.42 -6.23
N TRP A 44 -7.86 5.48 -6.46
CA TRP A 44 -7.29 5.60 -7.81
C TRP A 44 -7.69 4.41 -8.71
N MET A 45 -7.66 3.20 -8.18
CA MET A 45 -8.03 2.00 -8.92
C MET A 45 -9.52 2.01 -9.29
N TRP A 46 -10.38 2.36 -8.33
CA TRP A 46 -11.83 2.52 -8.54
C TRP A 46 -12.13 3.60 -9.58
N ALA A 47 -11.49 4.76 -9.48
CA ALA A 47 -11.62 5.85 -10.46
C ALA A 47 -11.12 5.45 -11.87
N SER A 48 -10.17 4.52 -11.94
CA SER A 48 -9.66 3.97 -13.21
C SER A 48 -10.56 2.87 -13.81
N GLY A 49 -11.71 2.58 -13.18
CA GLY A 49 -12.65 1.53 -13.64
C GLY A 49 -12.16 0.11 -13.39
N LYS A 50 -11.04 -0.07 -12.69
CA LYS A 50 -10.48 -1.38 -12.32
C LYS A 50 -10.95 -1.65 -10.89
N ASN A 51 -12.03 -2.39 -10.72
CA ASN A 51 -12.51 -2.70 -9.37
C ASN A 51 -11.61 -3.80 -8.76
N PRO A 52 -10.82 -3.53 -7.70
CA PRO A 52 -9.98 -4.55 -7.06
C PRO A 52 -10.80 -5.65 -6.36
N PHE A 53 -12.09 -5.41 -6.15
CA PHE A 53 -13.02 -6.33 -5.50
C PHE A 53 -14.05 -6.91 -6.46
N ALA A 54 -13.91 -6.67 -7.77
CA ALA A 54 -14.64 -7.47 -8.74
C ALA A 54 -14.02 -8.87 -8.67
N SER A 55 -14.72 -9.80 -8.05
CA SER A 55 -14.49 -11.22 -8.30
C SER A 55 -14.68 -11.39 -9.81
N ASP A 56 -13.67 -11.88 -10.52
CA ASP A 56 -13.83 -12.39 -11.89
C ASP A 56 -14.68 -13.68 -11.85
N GLU A 57 -15.84 -13.64 -11.18
CA GLU A 57 -16.91 -14.63 -11.27
C GLU A 57 -17.75 -14.32 -12.52
N GLU A 58 -17.09 -14.33 -13.67
CA GLU A 58 -17.71 -14.64 -14.95
C GLU A 58 -16.97 -15.84 -15.55
N GLU A 59 -17.28 -17.03 -15.03
CA GLU A 59 -17.65 -18.25 -15.77
C GLU A 59 -18.05 -19.40 -14.82
#